data_AF-A0A6G0VIP8-F1
#
_entry.id   AF-A0A6G0VIP8-F1
#
_cell.length_a   1.000
_cell.length_b   1.000
_cell.length_c   1.000
_cell.angle_alpha   90.00
_cell.angle_beta   90.00
_cell.angle_gamma   90.00
#
_symmetry.space_group_name_H-M   'P 1'
#
loop_
_entity.id
_entity.type
_entity.pdbx_description
1 polymer ?
#
loop_
_entity_poly.entity_id
_entity_poly.type
_entity_poly.pdbx_seq_one_letter_code
_entity_poly.pdbx_strand_id
1 'polypeptide(L)' 'MTFNIKSYICDAPARALVKCIKKHNAYFACEKCQVEGDHINNCMGFFDVSAPRRTDIDFAAGVYDDH' A
#
# COMPACT_ATOMS: atom_id res chain seq x y z
N MET A 1 -31.24 -0.56 12.10
CA MET A 1 -30.19 -1.55 12.47
C MET A 1 -29.01 -1.28 11.56
N THR A 2 -27.89 -0.80 12.11
CA THR A 2 -26.72 -0.38 11.31
C THR A 2 -25.61 -1.41 11.48
N PHE A 3 -25.10 -1.93 10.36
CA PHE A 3 -23.94 -2.82 10.35
C PHE A 3 -22.68 -1.98 10.14
N ASN A 4 -21.65 -2.22 10.95
CA ASN A 4 -20.37 -1.55 10.87
C ASN A 4 -19.27 -2.60 10.61
N ILE A 5 -18.52 -2.42 9.53
CA ILE A 5 -17.45 -3.35 9.14
C ILE A 5 -16.15 -2.87 9.78
N LYS A 6 -15.52 -3.73 10.61
CA LYS A 6 -14.27 -3.40 11.31
C LYS A 6 -13.03 -3.65 10.46
N SER A 7 -13.01 -4.71 9.67
CA SER A 7 -11.83 -5.12 8.91
C SER A 7 -12.18 -6.08 7.78
N TYR A 8 -11.25 -6.18 6.82
CA TYR A 8 -11.26 -7.14 5.73
C TYR A 8 -10.02 -8.03 5.85
N ILE A 9 -10.16 -9.32 5.57
CA ILE A 9 -9.03 -10.23 5.40
C ILE A 9 -8.90 -10.49 3.91
N CYS A 10 -7.73 -10.17 3.37
CA CYS A 10 -7.43 -10.28 1.96
C CYS A 10 -6.13 -11.06 1.78
N ASP A 11 -6.03 -11.83 0.69
CA ASP A 11 -4.76 -12.37 0.24
C ASP A 11 -3.87 -11.26 -0.35
N ALA A 12 -2.64 -11.59 -0.72
CA ALA A 12 -1.69 -10.62 -1.26
C ALA A 12 -2.21 -9.85 -2.50
N PRO A 13 -2.78 -10.48 -3.55
CA PRO A 13 -3.29 -9.75 -4.72
C PRO A 13 -4.54 -8.92 -4.42
N ALA A 14 -5.51 -9.41 -3.63
CA ALA A 14 -6.68 -8.61 -3.30
C ALA A 14 -6.33 -7.43 -2.39
N ARG A 15 -5.40 -7.62 -1.45
CA ARG A 15 -4.90 -6.52 -0.60
C ARG A 15 -4.18 -5.46 -1.44
N ALA A 16 -3.42 -5.87 -2.45
CA ALA A 16 -2.73 -4.98 -3.37
C ALA A 16 -3.72 -4.11 -4.15
N LEU A 17 -4.78 -4.73 -4.67
CA LEU A 17 -5.85 -4.05 -5.39
C LEU A 17 -6.60 -3.04 -4.50
N VAL A 18 -7.06 -3.47 -3.32
CA VAL A 18 -7.85 -2.63 -2.41
C VAL A 18 -7.06 -1.42 -1.90
N LYS A 19 -5.73 -1.51 -1.82
CA LYS A 19 -4.87 -0.44 -1.32
C LYS A 19 -4.12 0.32 -2.42
N CYS A 20 -4.34 0.00 -3.69
CA CYS A 20 -3.56 0.52 -4.83
C CYS A 20 -2.05 0.51 -4.56
N ILE A 21 -1.55 -0.67 -4.16
CA ILE A 21 -0.12 -0.94 -3.97
C ILE A 21 0.31 -2.10 -4.84
N LYS A 22 1.60 -2.20 -5.16
CA LYS A 22 2.14 -3.43 -5.76
C LYS A 22 2.23 -4.56 -4.73
N LYS A 23 2.54 -5.75 -5.23
CA LYS A 23 2.78 -6.95 -4.41
C LYS A 23 3.83 -6.69 -3.33
N HIS A 24 3.74 -7.44 -2.22
CA HIS A 24 4.52 -7.28 -0.99
C HIS A 24 6.06 -7.16 -1.10
N ASN A 25 6.67 -7.54 -2.24
CA ASN A 25 8.11 -7.44 -2.48
C ASN A 25 8.50 -6.40 -3.55
N ALA A 26 7.57 -5.54 -3.95
CA ALA A 26 7.84 -4.47 -4.91
C ALA A 26 8.28 -3.18 -4.21
N TYR A 27 8.99 -2.33 -4.95
CA TYR A 27 9.51 -1.05 -4.47
C TYR A 27 8.42 -0.13 -3.89
N PHE A 28 7.20 -0.14 -4.43
CA PHE A 28 6.06 0.64 -3.92
C PHE A 28 5.02 -0.20 -3.15
N ALA A 29 5.46 -1.23 -2.43
CA ALA A 29 4.57 -2.14 -1.70
C ALA A 29 4.10 -1.64 -0.32
N CYS A 30 4.55 -0.47 0.13
CA CYS A 30 4.13 0.06 1.42
C CYS A 30 2.64 0.40 1.42
N GLU A 31 1.89 -0.23 2.32
CA GLU A 31 0.43 -0.12 2.43
C GLU A 31 -0.05 1.14 3.16
N LYS A 32 0.87 1.95 3.70
CA LYS A 32 0.56 3.11 4.55
C LYS A 32 1.09 4.42 3.98
N CYS A 33 2.27 4.38 3.38
CA CYS A 33 2.96 5.57 2.90
C CYS A 33 3.31 5.42 1.42
N GLN A 34 3.42 6.54 0.73
CA GLN A 34 3.98 6.60 -0.62
C GLN A 34 5.50 6.69 -0.49
N VAL A 35 6.12 5.54 -0.27
CA VAL A 35 7.57 5.37 -0.12
C VAL A 35 8.07 4.34 -1.11
N GLU A 36 9.22 4.62 -1.70
CA GLU A 36 10.00 3.65 -2.46
C GLU A 36 10.90 2.89 -1.48
N GLY A 37 10.84 1.57 -1.50
CA GLY A 37 11.70 0.71 -0.70
C GLY A 37 13.04 0.44 -1.38
N ASP A 38 14.00 -0.08 -0.62
CA ASP A 38 15.29 -0.56 -1.12
C ASP A 38 15.46 -2.06 -0.88
N HIS A 39 15.98 -2.76 -1.88
CA HIS A 39 16.16 -4.21 -1.79
C HIS A 39 17.55 -4.53 -1.21
N ILE A 40 17.58 -4.84 0.08
CA ILE A 40 18.81 -5.08 0.84
C ILE A 40 18.85 -6.55 1.24
N ASN A 41 19.91 -7.27 0.84
CA ASN A 41 20.11 -8.67 1.20
C ASN A 41 18.91 -9.59 0.93
N ASN A 42 18.28 -9.42 -0.24
CA ASN A 42 17.09 -10.18 -0.63
C ASN A 42 15.81 -9.87 0.16
N CYS A 43 15.78 -8.73 0.86
CA CYS A 43 14.64 -8.25 1.62
C CYS A 43 14.27 -6.82 1.19
N MET A 44 12.98 -6.57 1.00
CA MET A 44 12.46 -5.22 0.75
C MET A 44 12.37 -4.44 2.06
N GLY A 45 13.09 -3.32 2.17
CA GLY A 45 13.05 -2.42 3.32
C GLY A 45 12.51 -1.04 2.94
N PHE A 46 11.76 -0.40 3.85
CA PHE A 46 11.26 0.97 3.67
C PHE A 46 11.86 1.85 4.77
N PHE A 47 12.78 2.74 4.41
CA PHE A 47 13.57 3.52 5.37
C PHE A 47 13.16 4.98 5.48
N ASP A 48 12.44 5.51 4.48
CA ASP A 48 11.95 6.88 4.54
C ASP A 48 10.76 7.01 5.51
N VAL A 49 11.01 7.66 6.64
CA VAL A 49 10.01 7.97 7.68
C VAL A 49 9.27 9.28 7.43
N SER A 50 9.72 10.09 6.48
CA SER A 50 9.13 11.38 6.11
C SER A 50 8.14 11.27 4.95
N ALA A 51 8.04 10.09 4.34
CA ALA A 51 7.15 9.81 3.23
C ALA A 51 5.67 10.13 3.56
N PRO A 52 4.92 10.73 2.62
CA PRO A 52 3.53 11.09 2.83
C PRO A 52 2.67 9.83 3.00
N ARG A 53 1.63 9.95 3.84
CA ARG A 53 0.66 8.86 4.04
C ARG A 53 -0.26 8.77 2.83
N ARG A 54 -0.60 7.54 2.44
CA ARG A 54 -1.63 7.30 1.42
C ARG A 54 -2.98 7.73 1.96
N THR A 55 -3.78 8.39 1.13
CA THR A 55 -5.12 8.87 1.50
C THR A 55 -6.20 8.24 0.62
N ASP A 56 -7.43 8.19 1.14
CA ASP A 56 -8.59 7.69 0.39
C ASP A 56 -8.91 8.59 -0.83
N ILE A 57 -8.54 9.87 -0.76
CA ILE A 57 -8.71 10.83 -1.85
C ILE A 57 -7.80 10.45 -3.02
N ASP A 58 -6.53 10.16 -2.73
CA ASP A 58 -5.55 9.76 -3.75
C ASP A 58 -5.90 8.39 -4.37
N PHE A 59 -6.46 7.48 -3.56
CA PHE A 59 -7.00 6.21 -4.04
C PHE A 59 -8.17 6.43 -5.02
N ALA A 60 -9.15 7.25 -4.64
CA ALA A 60 -10.31 7.53 -5.49
C ALA A 60 -9.92 8.28 -6.79
N ALA A 61 -8.85 9.08 -6.76
CA ALA A 61 -8.31 9.77 -7.91
C ALA A 61 -7.40 8.89 -8.80
N GLY A 62 -7.09 7.65 -8.40
CA GLY A 62 -6.26 6.73 -9.18
C GLY A 62 -4.80 7.18 -9.31
N VAL A 63 -4.28 7.97 -8.36
CA VAL A 63 -2.94 8.57 -8.44
C VAL A 63 -1.82 7.51 -8.45
N TYR A 64 -2.11 6.31 -7.96
CA TYR A 64 -1.14 5.23 -7.75
C TYR A 64 -1.20 4.11 -8.80
N ASP A 65 -1.85 4.31 -9.94
CA ASP A 65 -2.03 3.24 -10.94
C ASP A 65 -0.70 2.75 -11.54
N ASP A 66 0.26 3.66 -11.67
CA ASP A 66 1.60 3.37 -12.19
C ASP A 66 2.50 2.65 -11.14
N HIS A 67 2.25 2.89 -9.85
CA HIS A 67 3.07 2.39 -8.74
C HIS A 67 2.98 0.90 -8.55
#